data_AF-A0A8X6KVR0-F1
#
_entry.id   AF-A0A8X6KVR0-F1
#
_cell.length_a   1.000
_cell.length_b   1.000
_cell.length_c   1.000
_cell.angle_alpha   90.00
_cell.angle_beta   90.00
_cell.angle_gamma   90.00
#
_symmetry.space_group_name_H-M   'P 1'
#
loop_
_entity.id
_entity.type
_entity.pdbx_description
1 polymer ?
#
loop_
_entity_poly.entity_id
_entity_poly.type
_entity_poly.pdbx_seq_one_letter_code
_entity_poly.pdbx_strand_id
1 'polypeptide(L)'
;MKQDLKRQDLRNVFLGNASTSKKSSAVSDHVDAASGYVSGNKWYQKDEVKELLKNPKMCEKSPLYEALEFMIGRGIITSPVEKWKPRRKSLNPCFHHDMLKRYLEVFNAYSQTLVNILKIETEKEFCDIRKPLAGVTLDIICETMLGFSVGAVNDPESQYIKAFERLTDIGTKRVFTFWLWPDTIFRFTSYYREAYQSIKLFNDLARSVSLFIFIQYGNCSN
;
A
#
# COMPACT_ATOMS: atom_id res chain seq x y z
N MET A 1 -2.29 47.47 -22.12
CA MET A 1 -0.97 47.11 -22.70
C MET A 1 0.20 47.32 -21.70
N LYS A 2 0.03 46.94 -20.42
CA LYS A 2 1.09 47.00 -19.38
C LYS A 2 1.03 45.84 -18.35
N GLN A 3 0.21 44.81 -18.58
CA GLN A 3 0.12 43.64 -17.69
C GLN A 3 0.82 42.39 -18.21
N ASP A 4 1.18 42.33 -19.49
CA ASP A 4 1.81 41.14 -20.06
C ASP A 4 3.34 41.08 -19.89
N LEU A 5 4.00 42.23 -19.67
CA LEU A 5 5.47 42.27 -19.54
C LEU A 5 6.01 41.72 -18.22
N LYS A 6 5.23 41.69 -17.12
CA LYS A 6 5.72 41.13 -15.84
C LYS A 6 5.56 39.61 -15.71
N ARG A 7 4.79 38.97 -16.60
CA ARG A 7 4.54 37.51 -16.53
C ARG A 7 5.58 36.70 -17.32
N GLN A 8 6.30 37.34 -18.25
CA GLN A 8 7.38 36.69 -19.03
C GLN A 8 8.70 36.60 -18.27
N ASP A 9 9.04 37.58 -17.43
CA ASP A 9 10.33 37.59 -16.72
C ASP A 9 10.43 36.55 -15.60
N LEU A 10 9.31 36.18 -14.94
CA LEU A 10 9.34 35.18 -13.87
C LEU A 10 9.49 33.73 -14.36
N ARG A 11 9.20 33.44 -15.63
CA ARG A 11 9.45 32.11 -16.21
C ARG A 11 10.92 31.89 -16.58
N ASN A 12 11.67 32.96 -16.81
CA ASN A 12 13.08 32.88 -17.21
C ASN A 12 14.03 32.72 -16.03
N VAL A 13 13.58 32.95 -14.79
CA VAL A 13 14.40 32.76 -13.58
C VAL A 13 14.46 31.29 -13.15
N PHE A 14 13.45 30.47 -13.48
CA PHE A 14 13.37 29.08 -13.00
C PHE A 14 13.97 28.01 -13.96
N LEU A 15 14.47 28.42 -15.14
CA LEU A 15 15.01 27.50 -16.15
C LEU A 15 16.44 27.83 -16.57
N GLY A 16 17.20 28.54 -15.73
CA GLY A 16 18.61 28.82 -15.95
C GLY A 16 19.52 27.83 -15.21
N ASN A 17 20.12 26.91 -15.97
CA ASN A 17 21.32 26.10 -15.67
C ASN A 17 21.09 24.60 -15.43
N ALA A 18 20.80 23.89 -16.52
CA ALA A 18 21.33 22.54 -16.74
C ALA A 18 21.63 22.37 -18.24
N SER A 19 22.64 23.08 -18.73
CA SER A 19 23.21 22.84 -20.05
C SER A 19 24.17 21.66 -19.99
N THR A 20 23.67 20.46 -20.31
CA THR A 20 24.37 19.53 -21.21
C THR A 20 23.30 18.89 -22.10
N SER A 21 23.05 19.51 -23.25
CA SER A 21 23.62 19.12 -24.55
C SER A 21 22.74 18.11 -25.31
N LYS A 22 22.04 18.68 -26.29
CA LYS A 22 21.57 18.12 -27.58
C LYS A 22 20.21 17.44 -27.64
N LYS A 23 19.26 18.28 -28.09
CA LYS A 23 18.17 18.02 -29.06
C LYS A 23 18.25 16.67 -29.79
N SER A 24 17.14 15.93 -29.70
CA SER A 24 16.46 15.30 -30.85
C SER A 24 14.99 15.15 -30.43
N SER A 25 14.10 16.06 -30.85
CA SER A 25 13.33 16.00 -32.10
C SER A 25 12.38 14.79 -32.16
N ALA A 26 11.07 15.10 -32.26
CA ALA A 26 9.96 14.21 -32.60
C ALA A 26 9.81 12.93 -31.76
N VAL A 27 8.87 12.95 -30.80
CA VAL A 27 8.21 11.72 -30.34
C VAL A 27 7.47 11.14 -31.54
N SER A 28 8.08 10.18 -32.22
CA SER A 28 7.41 9.32 -33.18
C SER A 28 6.70 8.22 -32.41
N ASP A 29 5.38 8.10 -32.61
CA ASP A 29 4.49 7.14 -31.92
C ASP A 29 4.72 5.65 -32.30
N HIS A 30 5.88 5.28 -32.85
CA HIS A 30 6.20 3.90 -33.23
C HIS A 30 7.69 3.57 -33.11
N VAL A 31 8.23 3.68 -31.90
CA VAL A 31 9.45 2.94 -31.54
C VAL A 31 9.17 2.23 -30.22
N ASP A 32 8.77 0.96 -30.30
CA ASP A 32 8.71 0.10 -29.12
C ASP A 32 10.08 0.12 -28.45
N ALA A 33 10.20 0.79 -27.31
CA ALA A 33 11.46 0.91 -26.58
C ALA A 33 11.99 -0.51 -26.28
N ALA A 34 13.02 -0.95 -27.00
CA ALA A 34 13.53 -2.31 -26.94
C ALA A 34 13.80 -2.73 -25.48
N SER A 35 13.46 -3.98 -25.14
CA SER A 35 13.77 -4.53 -23.82
C SER A 35 15.27 -4.37 -23.55
N GLY A 36 15.63 -3.75 -22.43
CA GLY A 36 17.02 -3.37 -22.12
C GLY A 36 17.37 -3.62 -20.67
N TYR A 37 18.66 -3.50 -20.33
CA TYR A 37 19.15 -3.60 -18.96
C TYR A 37 19.52 -2.21 -18.44
N VAL A 38 19.05 -1.86 -17.25
CA VAL A 38 19.53 -0.66 -16.52
C VAL A 38 19.95 -1.11 -15.12
N SER A 39 21.20 -0.81 -14.75
CA SER A 39 21.78 -1.17 -13.45
C SER A 39 21.66 -2.67 -13.13
N GLY A 40 21.87 -3.53 -14.13
CA GLY A 40 21.79 -5.00 -13.98
C GLY A 40 20.37 -5.59 -13.97
N ASN A 41 19.33 -4.76 -14.02
CA ASN A 41 17.93 -5.23 -14.07
C ASN A 41 17.36 -5.12 -15.50
N LYS A 42 16.74 -6.20 -15.99
CA LYS A 42 16.02 -6.20 -17.27
C LYS A 42 14.70 -5.45 -17.13
N TRP A 43 14.45 -4.49 -18.02
CA TRP A 43 13.16 -3.85 -18.21
C TRP A 43 12.39 -4.59 -19.29
N TYR A 44 11.11 -4.84 -19.02
CA TYR A 44 10.25 -5.63 -19.90
C TYR A 44 9.30 -4.74 -20.69
N GLN A 45 9.07 -5.10 -21.94
CA GLN A 45 7.99 -4.51 -22.74
C GLN A 45 6.63 -5.09 -22.33
N LYS A 46 5.55 -4.38 -22.70
CA LYS A 46 4.17 -4.77 -22.40
C LYS A 46 3.85 -6.22 -22.80
N ASP A 47 4.26 -6.64 -24.00
CA ASP A 47 3.96 -7.98 -24.51
C ASP A 47 4.79 -9.07 -23.83
N GLU A 48 6.04 -8.79 -23.48
CA GLU A 48 6.87 -9.69 -22.67
C GLU A 48 6.26 -9.90 -21.28
N VAL A 49 5.79 -8.83 -20.62
CA VAL A 49 5.11 -8.93 -19.32
C VAL A 49 3.87 -9.81 -19.42
N LYS A 50 3.08 -9.67 -20.50
CA LYS A 50 1.88 -10.48 -20.72
C LYS A 50 2.22 -11.97 -20.87
N GLU A 51 3.29 -12.30 -21.57
CA GLU A 51 3.75 -13.68 -21.71
C GLU A 51 4.28 -14.24 -20.38
N LEU A 52 5.08 -13.46 -19.66
CA LEU A 52 5.59 -13.82 -18.33
C LEU A 52 4.47 -14.10 -17.32
N LEU A 53 3.46 -13.23 -17.25
CA LEU A 53 2.34 -13.38 -16.31
C LEU A 53 1.44 -14.57 -16.63
N LYS A 54 1.40 -15.02 -17.89
CA LYS A 54 0.67 -16.23 -18.30
C LYS A 54 1.43 -17.50 -17.94
N ASN A 55 2.75 -17.43 -17.76
CA ASN A 55 3.57 -18.59 -17.51
C ASN A 55 3.40 -19.07 -16.05
N PRO A 56 2.78 -20.24 -15.80
CA PRO A 56 2.53 -20.73 -14.45
C PRO A 56 3.83 -21.04 -13.68
N LYS A 57 4.96 -21.26 -14.39
CA LYS A 57 6.28 -21.50 -13.78
C LYS A 57 6.92 -20.23 -13.23
N MET A 58 6.48 -19.05 -13.66
CA MET A 58 6.99 -17.74 -13.21
C MET A 58 6.10 -17.10 -12.13
N CYS A 59 5.20 -17.89 -11.54
CA CYS A 59 4.25 -17.43 -10.51
C CYS A 59 4.83 -17.48 -9.08
N GLU A 60 6.09 -17.87 -8.92
CA GLU A 60 6.75 -17.86 -7.62
C GLU A 60 7.03 -16.45 -7.14
N LYS A 61 7.05 -16.29 -5.81
CA LYS A 61 7.33 -15.00 -5.19
C LYS A 61 8.82 -14.70 -5.22
N SER A 62 9.17 -13.44 -5.49
CA SER A 62 10.54 -12.97 -5.39
C SER A 62 11.07 -13.14 -3.95
N PRO A 63 12.39 -13.37 -3.74
CA PRO A 63 13.01 -13.34 -2.42
C PRO A 63 12.72 -12.05 -1.63
N LEU A 64 12.37 -10.95 -2.31
CA LEU A 64 11.93 -9.71 -1.68
C LEU A 64 10.74 -9.93 -0.71
N TYR A 65 9.87 -10.90 -0.99
CA TYR A 65 8.73 -11.22 -0.13
C TYR A 65 9.15 -11.89 1.19
N GLU A 66 10.35 -12.46 1.28
CA GLU A 66 10.91 -13.00 2.53
C GLU A 66 11.14 -11.89 3.55
N ALA A 67 11.58 -10.70 3.11
CA ALA A 67 11.72 -9.53 3.97
C ALA A 67 10.38 -9.08 4.58
N LEU A 68 9.26 -9.31 3.88
CA LEU A 68 7.91 -9.00 4.34
C LEU A 68 7.30 -10.11 5.21
N GLU A 69 7.83 -11.34 5.13
CA GLU A 69 7.30 -12.51 5.84
C GLU A 69 7.28 -12.29 7.36
N PHE A 70 8.28 -11.62 7.92
CA PHE A 70 8.28 -11.29 9.35
C PHE A 70 7.07 -10.44 9.78
N MET A 71 6.66 -9.48 8.94
CA MET A 71 5.61 -8.53 9.33
C MET A 71 4.21 -9.10 9.15
N ILE A 72 3.97 -9.82 8.06
CA ILE A 72 2.62 -10.24 7.64
C ILE A 72 2.47 -11.77 7.73
N GLY A 73 3.52 -12.49 8.14
CA GLY A 73 3.56 -13.94 8.21
C GLY A 73 3.57 -14.62 6.84
N ARG A 74 3.49 -15.97 6.83
CA ARG A 74 3.28 -16.77 5.63
C ARG A 74 1.81 -16.78 5.20
N GLY A 75 1.40 -15.71 4.52
CA GLY A 75 0.04 -15.47 4.03
C GLY A 75 -0.09 -15.61 2.51
N ILE A 76 -1.12 -14.99 1.93
CA ILE A 76 -1.38 -14.99 0.48
C ILE A 76 -0.29 -14.22 -0.29
N ILE A 77 0.31 -13.22 0.37
CA ILE A 77 1.28 -12.32 -0.25
C ILE A 77 2.67 -12.97 -0.33
N THR A 78 3.05 -13.69 0.71
CA THR A 78 4.43 -14.17 0.95
C THR A 78 4.63 -15.66 0.75
N SER A 79 3.56 -16.47 0.75
CA SER A 79 3.72 -17.93 0.62
C SER A 79 4.09 -18.37 -0.80
N PRO A 80 4.70 -19.56 -0.97
CA PRO A 80 4.96 -20.19 -2.28
C PRO A 80 3.69 -20.48 -3.08
N VAL A 81 3.86 -20.76 -4.38
CA VAL A 81 2.75 -20.93 -5.33
C VAL A 81 1.68 -21.93 -4.89
N GLU A 82 2.11 -23.06 -4.35
CA GLU A 82 1.23 -24.14 -3.92
C GLU A 82 0.35 -23.79 -2.73
N LYS A 83 0.72 -22.76 -1.96
CA LYS A 83 -0.04 -22.29 -0.80
C LYS A 83 -0.86 -21.05 -1.13
N TRP A 84 -0.31 -20.08 -1.86
CA TRP A 84 -1.04 -18.83 -2.09
C TRP A 84 -2.18 -19.00 -3.11
N LYS A 85 -2.03 -19.84 -4.14
CA LYS A 85 -3.08 -20.09 -5.14
C LYS A 85 -4.39 -20.61 -4.53
N PRO A 86 -4.40 -21.72 -3.76
CA PRO A 86 -5.64 -22.23 -3.16
C PRO A 86 -6.24 -21.25 -2.14
N ARG A 87 -5.41 -20.59 -1.32
CA ARG A 87 -5.87 -19.57 -0.36
C ARG A 87 -6.52 -18.36 -1.05
N ARG A 88 -5.97 -17.93 -2.18
CA ARG A 88 -6.59 -16.86 -2.99
C ARG A 88 -7.92 -17.33 -3.57
N LYS A 89 -7.98 -18.57 -4.09
CA LYS A 89 -9.23 -19.14 -4.60
C LYS A 89 -10.35 -19.17 -3.56
N SER A 90 -10.05 -19.51 -2.30
CA SER A 90 -11.04 -19.49 -1.22
C SER A 90 -11.49 -18.09 -0.80
N LEU A 91 -10.66 -17.06 -1.02
CA LEU A 91 -10.97 -15.67 -0.66
C LEU A 91 -11.64 -14.88 -1.78
N ASN A 92 -11.50 -15.30 -3.03
CA ASN A 92 -12.12 -14.63 -4.18
C ASN A 92 -13.63 -14.33 -4.01
N PRO A 93 -14.47 -15.17 -3.37
CA PRO A 93 -15.88 -14.86 -3.14
C PRO A 93 -16.12 -13.57 -2.33
N CYS A 94 -15.24 -13.23 -1.39
CA CYS A 94 -15.33 -11.99 -0.61
C CYS A 94 -15.14 -10.73 -1.47
N PHE A 95 -14.50 -10.88 -2.63
CA PHE A 95 -14.26 -9.79 -3.59
C PHE A 95 -15.11 -9.94 -4.85
N HIS A 96 -16.16 -10.79 -4.82
CA HIS A 96 -17.12 -10.88 -5.91
C HIS A 96 -17.93 -9.59 -6.01
N HIS A 97 -18.40 -9.25 -7.22
CA HIS A 97 -19.11 -8.00 -7.49
C HIS A 97 -20.29 -7.78 -6.52
N ASP A 98 -21.04 -8.82 -6.19
CA ASP A 98 -22.20 -8.68 -5.28
C ASP A 98 -21.79 -8.34 -3.84
N MET A 99 -20.61 -8.77 -3.39
CA MET A 99 -20.05 -8.34 -2.10
C MET A 99 -19.58 -6.89 -2.18
N LEU A 100 -18.90 -6.51 -3.27
CA LEU A 100 -18.45 -5.12 -3.47
C LEU A 100 -19.62 -4.13 -3.46
N LYS A 101 -20.78 -4.49 -4.02
CA LYS A 101 -22.00 -3.67 -3.95
C LYS A 101 -22.43 -3.39 -2.51
N ARG A 102 -22.29 -4.36 -1.60
CA ARG A 102 -22.61 -4.19 -0.18
C ARG A 102 -21.64 -3.25 0.52
N TYR A 103 -20.38 -3.26 0.10
CA TYR A 103 -19.35 -2.36 0.66
C TYR A 103 -19.48 -0.92 0.19
N LEU A 104 -20.25 -0.64 -0.87
CA LEU A 104 -20.43 0.73 -1.39
C LEU A 104 -21.04 1.68 -0.36
N GLU A 105 -21.96 1.19 0.48
CA GLU A 105 -22.57 2.02 1.53
C GLU A 105 -21.50 2.52 2.51
N VAL A 106 -20.64 1.61 2.97
CA VAL A 106 -19.50 1.92 3.84
C VAL A 106 -18.53 2.88 3.14
N PHE A 107 -18.12 2.59 1.89
CA PHE A 107 -17.21 3.44 1.14
C PHE A 107 -17.76 4.86 0.95
N ASN A 108 -19.05 5.01 0.67
CA ASN A 108 -19.69 6.32 0.48
C ASN A 108 -19.71 7.12 1.78
N ALA A 109 -20.08 6.49 2.91
CA ALA A 109 -20.10 7.15 4.21
C ALA A 109 -18.70 7.67 4.57
N TYR A 110 -17.68 6.82 4.48
CA TYR A 110 -16.30 7.20 4.77
C TYR A 110 -15.71 8.20 3.78
N SER A 111 -16.12 8.16 2.51
CA SER A 111 -15.70 9.16 1.50
C SER A 111 -16.24 10.55 1.83
N GLN A 112 -17.49 10.65 2.29
CA GLN A 112 -18.04 11.93 2.76
C GLN A 112 -17.29 12.46 3.98
N THR A 113 -16.97 11.58 4.93
CA THR A 113 -16.15 11.93 6.10
C THR A 113 -14.76 12.42 5.68
N LEU A 114 -14.11 11.73 4.74
CA LEU A 114 -12.80 12.14 4.21
C LEU A 114 -12.87 13.53 3.56
N VAL A 115 -13.89 13.80 2.75
CA VAL A 115 -14.08 15.13 2.13
C VAL A 115 -14.21 16.22 3.19
N ASN A 116 -14.94 15.97 4.27
CA ASN A 116 -15.09 16.94 5.36
C ASN A 116 -13.76 17.19 6.10
N ILE A 117 -12.98 16.15 6.36
CA ILE A 117 -11.65 16.28 6.98
C ILE A 117 -10.71 17.06 6.06
N LEU A 118 -10.70 16.74 4.77
CA LEU A 118 -9.82 17.41 3.80
C LEU A 118 -10.17 18.88 3.62
N LYS A 119 -11.44 19.28 3.70
CA LYS A 119 -11.83 20.70 3.70
C LYS A 119 -11.16 21.47 4.84
N ILE A 120 -11.12 20.90 6.04
CA ILE A 120 -10.46 21.52 7.19
C ILE A 120 -8.93 21.53 6.98
N GLU A 121 -8.35 20.45 6.44
CA GLU A 121 -6.91 20.41 6.15
C GLU A 121 -6.47 21.43 5.09
N THR A 122 -7.35 21.79 4.14
CA THR A 122 -7.04 22.82 3.13
C THR A 122 -6.97 24.25 3.70
N GLU A 123 -7.44 24.48 4.93
CA GLU A 123 -7.32 25.77 5.61
C GLU A 123 -5.95 25.97 6.26
N LYS A 124 -5.12 24.91 6.33
CA LYS A 124 -3.77 24.96 6.91
C LYS A 124 -2.73 25.36 5.88
N GLU A 125 -1.61 25.93 6.36
CA GLU A 125 -0.45 26.27 5.53
C GLU A 125 0.18 25.02 4.86
N PHE A 126 0.18 23.89 5.57
CA PHE A 126 0.64 22.60 5.06
C PHE A 126 -0.46 21.55 5.22
N CYS A 127 -0.82 20.91 4.11
CA CYS A 127 -1.85 19.88 4.05
C CYS A 127 -1.20 18.49 4.12
N ASP A 128 -1.43 17.73 5.20
CA ASP A 128 -1.05 16.32 5.29
C ASP A 128 -2.27 15.43 5.00
N ILE A 129 -2.33 14.91 3.77
CA ILE A 129 -3.41 14.02 3.30
C ILE A 129 -3.19 12.58 3.76
N ARG A 130 -1.95 12.20 4.09
CA ARG A 130 -1.56 10.81 4.33
C ARG A 130 -2.24 10.26 5.58
N LYS A 131 -2.28 11.03 6.66
CA LYS A 131 -2.90 10.63 7.93
C LYS A 131 -4.43 10.45 7.81
N PRO A 132 -5.21 11.44 7.31
CA PRO A 132 -6.64 11.26 7.05
C PRO A 132 -6.94 10.06 6.16
N LEU A 133 -6.17 9.89 5.07
CA LEU A 133 -6.38 8.80 4.13
C LEU A 133 -6.09 7.43 4.78
N ALA A 134 -5.03 7.31 5.56
CA ALA A 134 -4.69 6.08 6.28
C ALA A 134 -5.77 5.70 7.30
N GLY A 135 -6.25 6.66 8.09
CA GLY A 135 -7.31 6.43 9.07
C GLY A 135 -8.63 5.98 8.42
N VAL A 136 -9.07 6.68 7.38
CA VAL A 136 -10.28 6.32 6.62
C VAL A 136 -10.14 4.94 5.97
N THR A 137 -9.00 4.65 5.35
CA THR A 137 -8.77 3.35 4.70
C THR A 137 -8.80 2.21 5.73
N LEU A 138 -8.19 2.40 6.90
CA LEU A 138 -8.19 1.39 7.96
C LEU A 138 -9.61 1.10 8.45
N ASP A 139 -10.38 2.13 8.74
CA ASP A 139 -11.76 1.97 9.22
C ASP A 139 -12.66 1.32 8.14
N ILE A 140 -12.49 1.69 6.86
CA ILE A 140 -13.17 1.02 5.74
C ILE A 140 -12.86 -0.47 5.70
N ILE A 141 -11.59 -0.86 5.83
CA ILE A 141 -11.17 -2.27 5.79
C ILE A 141 -11.77 -3.02 6.99
N CYS A 142 -11.67 -2.46 8.18
CA CYS A 142 -12.20 -3.07 9.40
C CYS A 142 -13.73 -3.22 9.32
N GLU A 143 -14.44 -2.21 8.84
CA GLU A 143 -15.90 -2.28 8.76
C GLU A 143 -16.38 -3.26 7.70
N THR A 144 -15.75 -3.25 6.51
CA THR A 144 -16.14 -4.16 5.41
C THR A 144 -15.75 -5.61 5.64
N MET A 145 -14.59 -5.87 6.27
CA MET A 145 -14.11 -7.24 6.51
C MET A 145 -14.52 -7.81 7.86
N LEU A 146 -14.56 -6.98 8.91
CA LEU A 146 -14.74 -7.43 10.30
C LEU A 146 -16.09 -7.00 10.90
N GLY A 147 -16.82 -6.09 10.24
CA GLY A 147 -18.14 -5.65 10.67
C GLY A 147 -18.14 -4.59 11.78
N PHE A 148 -17.00 -3.95 12.07
CA PHE A 148 -16.92 -2.83 13.01
C PHE A 148 -15.80 -1.86 12.62
N SER A 149 -15.97 -0.60 13.03
CA SER A 149 -14.97 0.46 12.87
C SER A 149 -14.02 0.51 14.08
N VAL A 150 -12.74 0.76 13.83
CA VAL A 150 -11.73 0.95 14.89
C VAL A 150 -11.76 2.40 15.40
N GLY A 151 -12.46 3.30 14.70
CA GLY A 151 -12.55 4.72 15.05
C GLY A 151 -11.26 5.47 14.74
N ALA A 152 -10.43 4.95 13.85
CA ALA A 152 -9.17 5.56 13.43
C ALA A 152 -9.38 6.96 12.83
N VAL A 153 -10.53 7.20 12.18
CA VAL A 153 -10.86 8.50 11.59
C VAL A 153 -11.04 9.60 12.64
N ASN A 154 -11.59 9.28 13.81
CA ASN A 154 -11.87 10.26 14.87
C ASN A 154 -10.70 10.45 15.82
N ASP A 155 -9.74 9.53 15.82
CA ASP A 155 -8.52 9.59 16.63
C ASP A 155 -7.29 9.53 15.72
N PRO A 156 -6.79 10.70 15.26
CA PRO A 156 -5.57 10.79 14.45
C PRO A 156 -4.33 10.20 15.13
N GLU A 157 -4.37 10.12 16.46
CA GLU A 157 -3.28 9.59 17.28
C GLU A 157 -3.52 8.13 17.71
N SER A 158 -4.50 7.48 17.08
CA SER A 158 -4.86 6.08 17.30
C SER A 158 -3.63 5.19 17.20
N GLN A 159 -3.50 4.33 18.21
CA GLN A 159 -2.43 3.34 18.28
C GLN A 159 -2.35 2.47 17.02
N TYR A 160 -3.47 2.25 16.32
CA TYR A 160 -3.51 1.45 15.10
C TYR A 160 -2.93 2.17 13.89
N ILE A 161 -3.20 3.47 13.74
CA ILE A 161 -2.61 4.28 12.66
C ILE A 161 -1.09 4.35 12.87
N LYS A 162 -0.65 4.69 14.07
CA LYS A 162 0.78 4.74 14.41
C LYS A 162 1.49 3.41 14.19
N ALA A 163 0.88 2.31 14.62
CA ALA A 163 1.40 0.96 14.40
C ALA A 163 1.50 0.63 12.91
N PHE A 164 0.49 1.00 12.11
CA PHE A 164 0.48 0.77 10.66
C PHE A 164 1.56 1.59 9.93
N GLU A 165 1.65 2.88 10.23
CA GLU A 165 2.69 3.77 9.69
C GLU A 165 4.08 3.23 10.03
N ARG A 166 4.29 2.87 11.30
CA ARG A 166 5.59 2.36 11.75
C ARG A 166 5.96 1.04 11.08
N LEU A 167 5.01 0.13 10.91
CA LEU A 167 5.24 -1.11 10.17
C LEU A 167 5.56 -0.85 8.70
N THR A 168 4.88 0.10 8.08
CA THR A 168 5.12 0.48 6.69
C THR A 168 6.52 1.07 6.50
N ASP A 169 6.96 1.93 7.42
CA ASP A 169 8.30 2.52 7.41
C ASP A 169 9.39 1.46 7.59
N ILE A 170 9.23 0.58 8.58
CA ILE A 170 10.18 -0.51 8.85
C ILE A 170 10.23 -1.47 7.66
N GLY A 171 9.07 -1.81 7.09
CA GLY A 171 8.96 -2.66 5.92
C GLY A 171 9.64 -2.08 4.70
N THR A 172 9.39 -0.81 4.41
CA THR A 172 10.04 -0.05 3.33
C THR A 172 11.55 -0.03 3.53
N LYS A 173 12.01 0.30 4.74
CA LYS A 173 13.44 0.31 5.06
C LYS A 173 14.06 -1.07 4.85
N ARG A 174 13.39 -2.14 5.28
CA ARG A 174 13.88 -3.51 5.12
C ARG A 174 13.95 -3.95 3.66
N VAL A 175 12.93 -3.61 2.87
CA VAL A 175 12.88 -3.89 1.42
C VAL A 175 14.06 -3.24 0.69
N PHE A 176 14.35 -1.96 0.98
CA PHE A 176 15.42 -1.23 0.29
C PHE A 176 16.82 -1.43 0.89
N THR A 177 16.93 -2.09 2.05
CA THR A 177 18.20 -2.29 2.75
C THR A 177 18.59 -3.76 2.76
N PHE A 178 19.42 -4.17 1.79
CA PHE A 178 19.77 -5.58 1.57
C PHE A 178 20.33 -6.29 2.81
N TRP A 179 21.15 -5.62 3.63
CA TRP A 179 21.73 -6.25 4.85
C TRP A 179 20.71 -6.49 5.98
N LEU A 180 19.50 -5.93 5.88
CA LEU A 180 18.39 -6.20 6.80
C LEU A 180 17.48 -7.36 6.33
N TRP A 181 17.80 -7.99 5.19
CA TRP A 181 17.02 -9.13 4.70
C TRP A 181 17.16 -10.36 5.60
N PRO A 182 18.37 -10.74 6.08
CA PRO A 182 18.51 -11.86 7.01
C PRO A 182 17.76 -11.61 8.32
N ASP A 183 16.81 -12.50 8.63
CA ASP A 183 16.00 -12.46 9.85
C ASP A 183 16.84 -12.34 11.13
N THR A 184 17.98 -13.02 11.16
CA THR A 184 18.91 -12.98 12.30
C THR A 184 19.42 -11.58 12.56
N ILE A 185 19.88 -10.86 11.53
CA ILE A 185 20.39 -9.49 11.66
C ILE A 185 19.25 -8.56 12.07
N PHE A 186 18.09 -8.71 11.42
CA PHE A 186 16.93 -7.88 11.70
C PHE A 186 16.47 -8.01 13.16
N ARG A 187 16.45 -9.23 13.73
CA ARG A 187 16.09 -9.49 15.14
C ARG A 187 16.94 -8.75 16.17
N PHE A 188 18.20 -8.47 15.86
CA PHE A 188 19.10 -7.71 16.75
C PHE A 188 18.92 -6.19 16.65
N THR A 189 18.13 -5.69 15.70
CA THR A 189 17.87 -4.26 15.57
C THR A 189 16.74 -3.78 16.49
N SER A 190 16.74 -2.49 16.82
CA SER A 190 15.60 -1.86 17.52
C SER A 190 14.30 -1.96 16.71
N TYR A 191 14.39 -1.93 15.38
CA TYR A 191 13.25 -2.02 14.47
C TYR A 191 12.44 -3.31 14.67
N TYR A 192 13.08 -4.43 15.01
CA TYR A 192 12.36 -5.67 15.30
C TYR A 192 11.40 -5.51 16.48
N ARG A 193 11.83 -4.85 17.56
CA ARG A 193 10.99 -4.68 18.77
C ARG A 193 9.76 -3.82 18.48
N GLU A 194 9.96 -2.73 17.74
CA GLU A 194 8.88 -1.81 17.37
C GLU A 194 7.88 -2.45 16.40
N ALA A 195 8.38 -3.19 15.41
CA ALA A 195 7.53 -3.95 14.51
C ALA A 195 6.78 -5.06 15.25
N TYR A 196 7.43 -5.78 16.17
CA TYR A 196 6.79 -6.82 16.96
C TYR A 196 5.64 -6.28 17.83
N GLN A 197 5.80 -5.12 18.46
CA GLN A 197 4.73 -4.47 19.23
C GLN A 197 3.54 -4.10 18.33
N SER A 198 3.82 -3.54 17.15
CA SER A 198 2.79 -3.16 16.18
C SER A 198 2.04 -4.39 15.63
N ILE A 199 2.76 -5.46 15.31
CA ILE A 199 2.19 -6.75 14.87
C ILE A 199 1.34 -7.37 15.98
N LYS A 200 1.81 -7.30 17.23
CA LYS A 200 1.06 -7.81 18.38
C LYS A 200 -0.28 -7.11 18.51
N LEU A 201 -0.31 -5.77 18.38
CA LEU A 201 -1.55 -5.00 18.41
C LEU A 201 -2.56 -5.48 17.36
N PHE A 202 -2.14 -5.65 16.11
CA PHE A 202 -3.03 -6.15 15.05
C PHE A 202 -3.47 -7.60 15.27
N ASN A 203 -2.59 -8.47 15.78
CA ASN A 203 -2.93 -9.85 16.10
C ASN A 203 -3.94 -9.94 17.25
N ASP A 204 -3.80 -9.07 18.26
CA ASP A 204 -4.72 -9.03 19.40
C ASP A 204 -6.10 -8.51 18.94
N LEU A 205 -6.14 -7.54 18.03
CA LEU A 205 -7.38 -7.14 17.34
C LEU A 205 -7.98 -8.32 16.56
N ALA A 206 -7.21 -9.01 15.73
CA ALA A 206 -7.74 -10.13 14.95
C ALA A 206 -8.29 -11.26 15.84
N ARG A 207 -7.64 -11.52 16.99
CA ARG A 207 -8.10 -12.50 17.97
C ARG A 207 -9.39 -12.08 18.66
N SER A 208 -9.51 -10.81 19.08
CA SER A 208 -10.73 -10.33 19.74
C SER A 208 -11.95 -10.47 18.82
N VAL A 209 -11.77 -10.18 17.54
CA VAL A 209 -12.81 -10.33 16.51
C VAL A 209 -13.15 -11.78 16.28
N SER A 210 -12.15 -12.65 16.14
CA SER A 210 -12.38 -14.09 15.96
C SER A 210 -13.16 -14.66 17.14
N LEU A 211 -12.87 -14.23 18.38
CA LEU A 211 -13.60 -14.64 19.57
C LEU A 211 -15.02 -14.08 19.57
N PHE A 212 -15.22 -12.82 19.20
CA PHE A 212 -16.54 -12.21 19.11
C PHE A 212 -17.44 -12.93 18.11
N ILE A 213 -16.94 -13.19 16.89
CA ILE A 213 -17.65 -13.96 15.87
C ILE A 213 -17.95 -15.37 16.39
N PHE A 214 -16.98 -16.04 17.02
CA PHE A 214 -17.19 -17.37 17.58
C PHE A 214 -18.27 -17.39 18.67
N ILE A 215 -18.34 -16.38 19.54
CA ILE A 215 -19.37 -16.27 20.58
C ILE A 215 -20.76 -15.99 19.97
N GLN A 216 -20.84 -15.08 18.99
CA GLN A 216 -22.11 -14.72 18.35
C GLN A 216 -22.69 -15.90 17.55
N TYR A 217 -21.86 -16.60 16.78
CA TYR A 217 -22.31 -17.69 15.92
C TYR A 217 -22.26 -19.07 16.61
N GLY A 218 -21.44 -19.26 17.64
CA GLY A 218 -21.38 -20.49 18.44
C GLY A 218 -22.52 -20.62 19.45
N ASN A 219 -23.12 -19.50 19.89
CA ASN A 219 -24.35 -19.52 20.70
C ASN A 219 -25.63 -19.65 19.86
N CYS A 220 -25.56 -19.52 18.54
CA CYS A 220 -26.71 -19.70 17.64
C CYS A 220 -26.91 -21.16 17.18
N SER A 221 -26.08 -22.10 17.64
CA SER A 221 -26.12 -23.52 17.26
C SER A 221 -26.53 -24.48 18.39
N ASN A 222 -27.12 -23.98 19.48
CA ASN A 222 -27.73 -24.79 20.55
C ASN A 222 -29.21 -24.45 20.72
#